data_AF-A0A9P6MDM5-F1
#
_entry.id   AF-A0A9P6MDM5-F1
#
_cell.length_a   1.000
_cell.length_b   1.000
_cell.length_c   1.000
_cell.angle_alpha   90.00
_cell.angle_beta   90.00
_cell.angle_gamma   90.00
#
_symmetry.space_group_name_H-M   'P 1'
#
loop_
_entity.id
_entity.type
_entity.pdbx_description
1 polymer ?
#
loop_
_entity_poly.entity_id
_entity_poly.type
_entity_poly.pdbx_seq_one_letter_code
_entity_poly.pdbx_strand_id
1 'polypeptide(L)'
;MASNPELEKKLRPIYDAMEVGKYREGILLCNKALKKQPDLHIVKALKALAFERSGKMNDAMPLCDEILRAKPTDEATLRTLTMVLRSAGK
;
A
#
# COMPACT_ATOMS: atom_id res chain seq x y z
N MET A 1 -13.90 -15.09 4.84
CA MET A 1 -12.62 -14.36 4.75
C MET A 1 -12.90 -12.92 5.14
N ALA A 2 -12.12 -12.36 6.08
CA ALA A 2 -12.49 -11.17 6.84
C ALA A 2 -12.57 -9.90 5.99
N SER A 3 -13.72 -9.66 5.34
CA SER A 3 -14.14 -8.32 4.94
C SER A 3 -14.36 -7.53 6.21
N ASN A 4 -13.34 -6.78 6.65
CA ASN A 4 -13.49 -5.78 7.70
C ASN A 4 -14.04 -4.51 7.02
N PRO A 5 -15.35 -4.22 7.06
CA PRO A 5 -15.93 -3.05 6.37
C PRO A 5 -15.38 -1.72 6.88
N GLU A 6 -14.88 -1.68 8.12
CA GLU A 6 -14.14 -0.55 8.66
C GLU A 6 -12.82 -0.29 7.94
N LEU A 7 -12.23 -1.33 7.35
CA LEU A 7 -11.01 -1.22 6.59
C LEU A 7 -11.27 -0.53 5.27
N GLU A 8 -12.25 -0.98 4.51
CA GLU A 8 -12.63 -0.39 3.23
C GLU A 8 -12.95 1.11 3.38
N LYS A 9 -13.65 1.49 4.46
CA LYS A 9 -13.90 2.90 4.77
C LYS A 9 -12.63 3.71 5.02
N LYS A 10 -11.58 3.10 5.61
CA LYS A 10 -10.28 3.74 5.84
C LYS A 10 -9.39 3.73 4.60
N LEU A 11 -9.55 2.75 3.72
CA LEU A 11 -8.83 2.67 2.46
C LEU A 11 -9.39 3.66 1.43
N ARG A 12 -10.69 3.97 1.45
CA ARG A 12 -11.31 4.99 0.59
C ARG A 12 -10.50 6.28 0.46
N PRO A 13 -10.15 7.00 1.55
CA PRO A 13 -9.38 8.23 1.44
C PRO A 13 -7.94 8.00 0.97
N ILE A 14 -7.37 6.80 1.15
CA ILE A 14 -6.05 6.45 0.59
C ILE A 14 -6.14 6.36 -0.93
N TYR A 15 -7.14 5.66 -1.46
CA TYR A 15 -7.38 5.57 -2.89
C TYR A 15 -7.65 6.94 -3.51
N ASP A 16 -8.55 7.73 -2.88
CA ASP A 16 -8.84 9.09 -3.31
C ASP A 16 -7.59 9.97 -3.37
N ALA A 17 -6.75 9.93 -2.31
CA ALA A 17 -5.48 10.66 -2.30
C ALA A 17 -4.53 10.19 -3.41
N MET A 18 -4.54 8.92 -3.80
CA MET A 18 -3.73 8.43 -4.92
C MET A 18 -4.28 8.86 -6.27
N GLU A 19 -5.60 8.88 -6.46
CA GLU A 19 -6.25 9.38 -7.69
C GLU A 19 -6.03 10.88 -7.90
N VAL A 20 -6.05 11.66 -6.81
CA VAL A 20 -5.79 13.11 -6.84
C VAL A 20 -4.29 13.42 -6.99
N GLY A 21 -3.40 12.42 -6.88
CA GLY A 21 -1.95 12.60 -6.93
C GLY A 21 -1.32 13.15 -5.64
N LYS A 22 -2.09 13.15 -4.54
CA LYS A 22 -1.63 13.54 -3.19
C LYS A 22 -0.93 12.39 -2.47
N TYR A 23 0.16 11.89 -3.06
CA TYR A 23 0.88 10.72 -2.54
C TYR A 23 1.37 10.89 -1.09
N ARG A 24 1.78 12.10 -0.70
CA ARG A 24 2.21 12.40 0.68
C ARG A 24 1.09 12.20 1.71
N GLU A 25 -0.13 12.66 1.39
CA GLU A 25 -1.30 12.42 2.25
C GLU A 25 -1.67 10.94 2.27
N GLY A 26 -1.65 10.27 1.12
CA GLY A 26 -1.88 8.83 1.01
C GLY A 26 -0.95 8.03 1.93
N ILE A 27 0.35 8.35 1.96
CA ILE A 27 1.34 7.73 2.85
C ILE A 27 0.99 7.97 4.33
N LEU A 28 0.57 9.18 4.69
CA LEU A 28 0.17 9.51 6.06
C LEU A 28 -1.06 8.71 6.50
N LEU A 29 -2.05 8.59 5.61
CA LEU A 29 -3.25 7.78 5.82
C LEU A 29 -2.90 6.30 5.95
N CYS A 30 -2.02 5.77 5.11
CA CYS A 30 -1.48 4.41 5.25
C CYS A 30 -0.83 4.20 6.63
N ASN A 31 0.01 5.13 7.08
CA ASN A 31 0.64 5.04 8.41
C ASN A 31 -0.40 5.02 9.55
N LYS A 32 -1.46 5.83 9.45
CA LYS A 32 -2.57 5.81 10.42
C LYS A 32 -3.30 4.46 10.41
N ALA A 33 -3.55 3.90 9.23
CA ALA A 33 -4.17 2.59 9.10
C ALA A 33 -3.29 1.48 9.69
N LEU A 34 -1.99 1.49 9.42
CA LEU A 34 -1.02 0.54 9.99
C LEU A 34 -0.89 0.65 11.51
N LYS A 35 -1.02 1.85 12.10
CA LYS A 35 -1.08 1.99 13.56
C LYS A 35 -2.25 1.25 14.19
N LYS A 36 -3.38 1.19 13.48
CA LYS A 36 -4.59 0.55 13.98
C LYS A 36 -4.62 -0.94 13.66
N GLN A 37 -4.08 -1.33 12.51
CA GLN A 37 -3.95 -2.72 12.06
C GLN A 37 -2.61 -2.89 11.30
N PRO A 38 -1.52 -3.25 12.00
CA PRO A 38 -0.20 -3.39 11.41
C PRO A 38 -0.06 -4.61 10.49
N ASP A 39 -0.94 -5.59 10.63
CA ASP A 39 -0.99 -6.83 9.84
C ASP A 39 -1.59 -6.67 8.43
N LEU A 40 -1.92 -5.44 8.03
CA LEU A 40 -2.54 -5.19 6.73
C LEU A 40 -1.49 -5.00 5.64
N HIS A 41 -1.22 -6.09 4.94
CA HIS A 41 -0.37 -6.09 3.75
C HIS A 41 -0.87 -5.13 2.66
N ILE A 42 -2.19 -5.03 2.45
CA ILE A 42 -2.77 -4.11 1.45
C ILE A 42 -2.39 -2.66 1.72
N VAL A 43 -2.38 -2.23 2.98
CA VAL A 43 -2.02 -0.85 3.34
C VAL A 43 -0.53 -0.60 3.10
N LYS A 44 0.33 -1.57 3.41
CA LYS A 44 1.76 -1.48 3.11
C LYS A 44 2.00 -1.42 1.60
N ALA A 45 1.23 -2.18 0.81
CA ALA A 45 1.31 -2.17 -0.66
C ALA A 45 0.87 -0.83 -1.24
N LEU A 46 -0.24 -0.25 -0.75
CA LEU A 46 -0.70 1.08 -1.15
C LEU A 46 0.32 2.17 -0.77
N LYS A 47 0.98 2.04 0.39
CA LYS A 47 2.07 2.93 0.80
C LYS A 47 3.27 2.82 -0.15
N ALA A 48 3.65 1.61 -0.56
CA ALA A 48 4.71 1.39 -1.54
C ALA A 48 4.34 1.99 -2.90
N LEU A 49 3.08 1.84 -3.34
CA LEU A 49 2.58 2.46 -4.57
C LEU A 49 2.63 3.98 -4.50
N ALA A 50 2.20 4.58 -3.39
CA ALA A 50 2.30 6.02 -3.20
C ALA A 50 3.76 6.51 -3.20
N PHE A 51 4.69 5.75 -2.64
CA PHE A 51 6.12 6.09 -2.72
C PHE A 51 6.66 5.99 -4.15
N GLU A 52 6.34 4.92 -4.87
CA GLU A 52 6.70 4.73 -6.29
C GLU A 52 6.20 5.91 -7.14
N ARG A 53 4.91 6.24 -7.02
CA ARG A 53 4.30 7.38 -7.72
C ARG A 53 4.85 8.74 -7.30
N SER A 54 5.36 8.85 -6.07
CA SER A 54 6.05 10.04 -5.58
C SER A 54 7.54 10.10 -6.00
N GLY A 55 8.04 9.13 -6.77
CA GLY A 55 9.44 9.03 -7.20
C GLY A 55 10.40 8.51 -6.12
N LYS A 56 9.87 7.95 -5.02
CA LYS A 56 10.65 7.44 -3.88
C LYS A 56 10.74 5.92 -3.89
N MET A 57 11.30 5.35 -4.97
CA MET A 57 11.51 3.90 -5.09
C MET A 57 12.26 3.30 -3.89
N ASN A 58 13.26 4.03 -3.37
CA ASN A 58 14.11 3.58 -2.28
C ASN A 58 13.32 3.26 -1.00
N ASP A 59 12.21 3.97 -0.77
CA ASP A 59 11.30 3.71 0.35
C ASP A 59 10.24 2.63 0.01
N ALA A 60 9.86 2.51 -1.27
CA ALA A 60 8.86 1.55 -1.74
C ALA A 60 9.39 0.09 -1.72
N MET A 61 10.63 -0.11 -2.15
CA MET A 61 11.25 -1.44 -2.25
C MET A 61 11.28 -2.23 -0.93
N PRO A 62 11.75 -1.69 0.20
CA PRO A 62 11.75 -2.42 1.46
C PRO A 62 10.34 -2.79 1.93
N LEU A 63 9.32 -1.98 1.62
CA LEU A 63 7.92 -2.31 1.92
C LEU A 63 7.44 -3.48 1.08
N CYS A 64 7.70 -3.49 -0.24
CA CYS A 64 7.34 -4.60 -1.11
C CYS A 64 7.98 -5.91 -0.64
N ASP A 65 9.24 -5.86 -0.24
CA ASP A 65 9.99 -7.00 0.23
C ASP A 65 9.47 -7.54 1.57
N GLU A 66 9.16 -6.66 2.53
CA GLU A 66 8.52 -7.03 3.79
C GLU A 66 7.18 -7.74 3.56
N ILE A 67 6.36 -7.20 2.64
CA ILE A 67 5.08 -7.83 2.28
C ILE A 67 5.34 -9.20 1.64
N LEU A 68 6.25 -9.33 0.67
CA LEU A 68 6.56 -10.62 0.05
C LEU A 68 6.98 -11.68 1.07
N ARG A 69 7.81 -11.31 2.06
CA ARG A 69 8.21 -12.22 3.15
C ARG A 69 7.03 -12.70 3.98
N ALA A 70 6.06 -11.82 4.20
CA ALA A 70 4.83 -12.14 4.91
C ALA A 70 3.84 -12.99 4.08
N LYS A 71 4.13 -13.23 2.80
CA LYS A 71 3.33 -14.05 1.87
C LYS A 71 1.85 -13.66 1.89
N PRO A 72 1.48 -12.45 1.41
CA PRO A 72 0.09 -12.04 1.37
C PRO A 72 -0.70 -13.01 0.52
N THR A 73 -1.82 -13.48 1.06
CA THR A 73 -2.81 -14.28 0.34
C THR A 73 -3.88 -13.41 -0.32
N ASP A 74 -3.80 -12.10 -0.12
CA ASP A 74 -4.78 -11.14 -0.61
C ASP A 74 -4.46 -10.70 -2.04
N GLU A 75 -5.43 -10.87 -2.94
CA GLU A 75 -5.26 -10.59 -4.37
C GLU A 75 -4.99 -9.10 -4.64
N ALA A 76 -5.67 -8.20 -3.92
CA ALA A 76 -5.48 -6.77 -4.09
C ALA A 76 -4.04 -6.38 -3.75
N THR A 77 -3.51 -6.93 -2.65
CA THR A 77 -2.11 -6.71 -2.24
C THR A 77 -1.14 -7.18 -3.31
N LEU A 78 -1.32 -8.41 -3.82
CA LEU A 78 -0.45 -8.98 -4.86
C LEU A 78 -0.49 -8.14 -6.15
N ARG A 79 -1.68 -7.69 -6.57
CA ARG A 79 -1.85 -6.80 -7.72
C ARG A 79 -1.09 -5.49 -7.54
N THR A 80 -1.28 -4.82 -6.40
CA THR A 80 -0.58 -3.56 -6.10
C THR A 80 0.93 -3.78 -6.08
N LEU A 81 1.40 -4.86 -5.45
CA LEU A 81 2.83 -5.18 -5.40
C LEU A 81 3.43 -5.38 -6.78
N THR A 82 2.73 -6.12 -7.64
CA THR A 82 3.14 -6.39 -9.01
C THR A 82 3.26 -5.09 -9.81
N MET A 83 2.34 -4.13 -9.62
CA MET A 83 2.46 -2.80 -10.24
C MET A 83 3.72 -2.06 -9.78
N VAL A 84 3.99 -2.04 -8.48
CA VAL A 84 5.15 -1.33 -7.92
C VAL A 84 6.46 -1.95 -8.38
N LEU A 85 6.58 -3.29 -8.30
CA LEU A 85 7.78 -4.01 -8.72
C LEU A 85 8.05 -3.87 -10.21
N ARG A 86 7.00 -3.91 -11.04
CA ARG A 86 7.10 -3.67 -12.48
C ARG A 86 7.66 -2.28 -12.78
N SER A 87 7.21 -1.26 -12.04
CA SER A 87 7.76 0.10 -12.18
C SER A 87 9.23 0.16 -11.71
N ALA A 88 9.57 -0.64 -10.68
CA ALA A 88 10.94 -0.76 -10.16
C ALA A 88 11.94 -1.45 -11.09
N GLY A 89 11.50 -1.98 -12.23
CA GLY A 89 12.36 -2.66 -13.19
C GLY A 89 12.76 -4.07 -12.76
N LYS A 90 11.97 -4.69 -11.86
CA LYS A 90 12.07 -6.12 -11.50
C LYS A 90 10.92 -6.93 -12.08
#